data_AF-A0A428JY92-F1
#
_entry.id   AF-A0A428JY92-F1
#
_cell.length_a   1.000
_cell.length_b   1.000
_cell.length_c   1.000
_cell.angle_alpha   90.00
_cell.angle_beta   90.00
_cell.angle_gamma   90.00
#
_symmetry.space_group_name_H-M   'P 1'
#
loop_
_entity.id
_entity.type
_entity.pdbx_description
1 polymer ?
#
loop_
_entity_poly.entity_id
_entity_poly.type
_entity_poly.pdbx_seq_one_letter_code
_entity_poly.pdbx_strand_id
1 'polypeptide(L)'
;MFLSHLVFVLSAIGFILFIIRSKNQEPFEKFLTFFSFLFFSSSGVWLYLDYYSDLPSVILDYYGVVNENLALLTPIFCASLFGKAISTSGILKRFGVIFLIGLSFAFIHYLIARDGSNSMIFYNTNKNILINIWIQIVYNLTLFGVFLYFLNKIEITKGNELFDGVYKQVFSVLFIVYYILDTLFFVGLILIFNNVAGIKALYHLTHVFNLIMTLLIITLAIYTNWLFLITKVKSKWQKEEPKEVLNEKNHNIWCLKDDDGKVKSWNDFKTCYVEEYKDLILVVEQLDFLTKTEKLYAALQPFNLSHKDLAAKFNVSLRTIETNFYRLRVKLRKQNYIEDYPYKSKE
;
A
#
# COMPACT_ATOMS: atom_id res chain seq x y z
N MET A 1 -28.26 11.33 9.61
CA MET A 1 -27.98 10.78 10.96
C MET A 1 -27.41 9.36 10.93
N PHE A 2 -28.15 8.32 10.48
CA PHE A 2 -27.63 6.94 10.45
C PHE A 2 -26.31 6.82 9.67
N LEU A 3 -26.27 7.38 8.46
CA LEU A 3 -25.08 7.35 7.60
C LEU A 3 -23.87 8.03 8.27
N SER A 4 -24.08 9.15 8.95
CA SER A 4 -23.03 9.88 9.67
C SER A 4 -22.44 9.05 10.83
N HIS A 5 -23.28 8.33 11.58
CA HIS A 5 -22.82 7.39 12.62
C HIS A 5 -22.06 6.22 12.01
N LEU A 6 -22.57 5.66 10.91
CA LEU A 6 -21.91 4.56 10.21
C LEU A 6 -20.51 4.98 9.72
N VAL A 7 -20.39 6.16 9.10
CA VAL A 7 -19.11 6.73 8.66
C VAL A 7 -18.16 6.90 9.85
N PHE A 8 -18.64 7.46 10.96
CA PHE A 8 -17.82 7.63 12.17
C PHE A 8 -17.29 6.29 12.71
N VAL A 9 -18.18 5.31 12.91
CA VAL A 9 -17.80 3.96 13.40
C VAL A 9 -16.83 3.27 12.45
N LEU A 10 -17.12 3.28 11.15
CA LEU A 10 -16.25 2.65 10.15
C LEU A 10 -14.89 3.36 10.06
N SER A 11 -14.84 4.69 10.18
CA SER A 11 -13.58 5.44 10.16
C SER A 11 -12.74 5.17 11.41
N ALA A 12 -13.39 4.98 12.56
CA ALA A 12 -12.74 4.54 13.79
C ALA A 12 -12.11 3.15 13.60
N ILE A 13 -12.84 2.21 12.98
CA ILE A 13 -12.31 0.89 12.63
C ILE A 13 -11.08 1.05 11.72
N GLY A 14 -11.20 1.81 10.62
CA GLY A 14 -10.07 2.07 9.70
C GLY A 14 -8.84 2.60 10.42
N PHE A 15 -9.02 3.56 11.33
CA PHE A 15 -7.95 4.15 12.12
C PHE A 15 -7.29 3.16 13.09
N ILE A 16 -8.09 2.37 13.80
CA ILE A 16 -7.60 1.32 14.70
C ILE A 16 -6.75 0.31 13.94
N LEU A 17 -7.18 -0.09 12.73
CA LEU A 17 -6.42 -1.03 11.89
C LEU A 17 -5.03 -0.49 11.51
N PHE A 18 -4.85 0.83 11.43
CA PHE A 18 -3.53 1.45 11.25
C PHE A 18 -2.72 1.52 12.55
N ILE A 19 -3.32 1.94 13.67
CA ILE A 19 -2.63 2.14 14.96
C ILE A 19 -2.06 0.84 15.55
N ILE A 20 -2.72 -0.30 15.35
CA ILE A 20 -2.31 -1.59 15.94
C ILE A 20 -0.83 -1.91 15.65
N ARG A 21 -0.29 -1.44 14.50
CA ARG A 21 1.12 -1.65 14.12
C ARG A 21 2.02 -0.43 14.30
N SER A 22 1.58 0.61 15.03
CA SER A 22 2.26 1.91 15.18
C SER A 22 3.77 1.83 15.50
N LYS A 23 4.20 0.83 16.27
CA LYS A 23 5.62 0.61 16.61
C LYS A 23 6.49 0.14 15.43
N ASN A 24 5.91 -0.54 14.45
CA ASN A 24 6.59 -1.13 13.30
C ASN A 24 6.12 -0.51 11.97
N GLN A 25 5.70 0.76 12.00
CA GLN A 25 5.28 1.46 10.80
C GLN A 25 6.47 1.97 10.00
N GLU A 26 6.46 1.71 8.69
CA GLU A 26 7.35 2.40 7.75
C GLU A 26 7.04 3.90 7.71
N PRO A 27 7.98 4.76 7.29
CA PRO A 27 7.77 6.21 7.30
C PRO A 27 6.49 6.66 6.60
N PHE A 28 6.15 6.09 5.45
CA PHE A 28 4.93 6.45 4.71
C PHE A 28 3.65 5.97 5.43
N GLU A 29 3.69 4.84 6.14
CA GLU A 29 2.53 4.30 6.89
C GLU A 29 2.15 5.20 8.07
N LYS A 30 3.10 5.94 8.63
CA LYS A 30 2.82 6.95 9.65
C LYS A 30 1.99 8.10 9.08
N PHE A 31 2.23 8.50 7.83
CA PHE A 31 1.41 9.48 7.13
C PHE A 31 0.04 8.89 6.75
N LEU A 32 -0.05 7.61 6.37
CA LEU A 32 -1.36 6.93 6.20
C LEU A 32 -2.18 6.92 7.50
N THR A 33 -1.53 6.65 8.63
CA THR A 33 -2.16 6.67 9.95
C THR A 33 -2.65 8.07 10.28
N PHE A 34 -1.84 9.09 9.99
CA PHE A 34 -2.25 10.49 10.17
C PHE A 34 -3.41 10.88 9.27
N PHE A 35 -3.41 10.48 8.00
CA PHE A 35 -4.54 10.70 7.09
C PHE A 35 -5.82 10.04 7.63
N SER A 36 -5.73 8.77 8.07
CA SER A 36 -6.86 8.07 8.67
C SER A 36 -7.33 8.74 9.97
N PHE A 37 -6.42 9.33 10.76
CA PHE A 37 -6.77 10.11 11.95
C PHE A 37 -7.53 11.38 11.58
N LEU A 38 -7.05 12.16 10.60
CA LEU A 38 -7.74 13.37 10.14
C LEU A 38 -9.15 13.05 9.65
N PHE A 39 -9.32 11.96 8.91
CA PHE A 39 -10.62 11.52 8.43
C PHE A 39 -11.56 11.08 9.57
N PHE A 40 -11.05 10.26 10.50
CA PHE A 40 -11.78 9.86 11.70
C PHE A 40 -12.19 11.07 12.54
N SER A 41 -11.24 11.95 12.85
CA SER A 41 -11.49 13.15 13.65
C SER A 41 -12.52 14.05 12.98
N SER A 42 -12.41 14.25 11.67
CA SER A 42 -13.38 15.06 10.92
C SER A 42 -14.78 14.47 10.98
N SER A 43 -14.92 13.16 10.73
CA SER A 43 -16.22 12.50 10.81
C SER A 43 -16.87 12.61 12.21
N GLY A 44 -16.05 12.58 13.27
CA GLY A 44 -16.52 12.77 14.65
C GLY A 44 -16.95 14.19 14.94
N VAL A 45 -16.18 15.19 14.49
CA VAL A 45 -16.53 16.61 14.65
C VAL A 45 -17.82 16.93 13.92
N TRP A 46 -17.96 16.51 12.65
CA TRP A 46 -19.19 16.68 11.88
C TRP A 46 -20.38 15.97 12.53
N LEU A 47 -20.22 14.72 12.96
CA LEU A 47 -21.29 13.98 13.65
C LEU A 47 -21.77 14.70 14.91
N TYR A 48 -20.82 15.15 15.75
CA TYR A 48 -21.13 15.82 17.01
C TYR A 48 -21.82 17.17 16.78
N LEU A 49 -21.31 17.96 15.84
CA LEU A 49 -21.82 19.30 15.58
C LEU A 49 -23.15 19.29 14.80
N ASP A 50 -23.37 18.35 13.90
CA ASP A 50 -24.62 18.29 13.11
C ASP A 50 -25.81 17.74 13.91
N TYR A 51 -25.58 16.91 14.94
CA TYR A 51 -26.66 16.17 15.61
C TYR A 51 -26.69 16.28 17.14
N TYR A 52 -25.62 16.77 17.77
CA TYR A 52 -25.45 16.69 19.23
C TYR A 52 -24.96 17.97 19.90
N SER A 53 -24.84 19.08 19.17
CA SER A 53 -24.32 20.33 19.70
C SER A 53 -25.03 21.56 19.14
N ASP A 54 -25.15 22.59 19.98
CA ASP A 54 -25.55 23.94 19.59
C ASP A 54 -24.34 24.87 19.40
N LEU A 55 -23.13 24.31 19.27
CA LEU A 55 -21.89 25.08 19.10
C LEU A 55 -21.92 25.95 17.82
N PRO A 56 -21.22 27.10 17.82
CA PRO A 56 -21.22 28.00 16.67
C PRO A 56 -20.66 27.33 15.41
N SER A 57 -21.36 27.51 14.28
CA SER A 57 -20.94 27.05 12.94
C SER A 57 -19.54 27.53 12.52
N VAL A 58 -19.04 28.59 13.16
CA VAL A 58 -17.70 29.14 12.96
C VAL A 58 -16.60 28.12 13.30
N ILE A 59 -16.76 27.36 14.39
CA ILE A 59 -15.74 26.38 14.81
C ILE A 59 -15.63 25.24 13.79
N LEU A 60 -16.78 24.78 13.29
CA LEU A 60 -16.89 23.75 12.25
C LEU A 60 -16.15 24.16 10.98
N ASP A 61 -16.37 25.41 10.55
CA ASP A 61 -15.81 25.94 9.32
C ASP A 61 -14.28 26.02 9.41
N TYR A 62 -13.73 26.60 10.47
CA TYR A 62 -12.27 26.64 10.67
C TYR A 62 -11.63 25.26 10.81
N TYR A 63 -12.24 24.38 11.60
CA TYR A 63 -11.74 23.02 11.75
C TYR A 63 -11.76 22.29 10.40
N GLY A 64 -12.84 22.44 9.64
CA GLY A 64 -12.99 21.86 8.30
C GLY A 64 -11.87 22.30 7.36
N VAL A 65 -11.61 23.61 7.26
CA VAL A 65 -10.55 24.15 6.40
C VAL A 65 -9.17 23.65 6.80
N VAL A 66 -8.85 23.68 8.11
CA VAL A 66 -7.55 23.20 8.59
C VAL A 66 -7.40 21.71 8.33
N ASN A 67 -8.39 20.90 8.72
CA ASN A 67 -8.33 19.46 8.57
C ASN A 67 -8.18 19.05 7.10
N GLU A 68 -8.96 19.67 6.20
CA GLU A 68 -8.91 19.39 4.77
C GLU A 68 -7.54 19.73 4.18
N ASN A 69 -6.99 20.90 4.50
CA ASN A 69 -5.68 21.30 3.99
C ASN A 69 -4.55 20.37 4.45
N LEU A 70 -4.62 19.86 5.67
CA LEU A 70 -3.68 18.83 6.16
C LEU A 70 -3.90 17.48 5.46
N ALA A 71 -5.16 17.09 5.27
CA ALA A 71 -5.54 15.84 4.64
C ALA A 71 -5.14 15.79 3.16
N LEU A 72 -5.25 16.89 2.41
CA LEU A 72 -4.82 17.02 1.02
C LEU A 72 -3.29 16.96 0.83
N LEU A 73 -2.51 17.40 1.82
CA LEU A 73 -1.04 17.34 1.76
C LEU A 73 -0.51 15.95 2.08
N THR A 74 -1.17 15.23 2.99
CA THR A 74 -0.70 13.94 3.49
C THR A 74 -0.43 12.90 2.39
N PRO A 75 -1.28 12.71 1.36
CA PRO A 75 -1.04 11.79 0.24
C PRO A 75 0.28 12.02 -0.50
N ILE A 76 0.69 13.29 -0.67
CA ILE A 76 1.95 13.66 -1.33
C ILE A 76 3.14 13.14 -0.52
N PHE A 77 3.07 13.24 0.81
CA PHE A 77 4.09 12.69 1.68
C PHE A 77 4.05 11.16 1.73
N CYS A 78 2.87 10.54 1.70
CA CYS A 78 2.78 9.09 1.53
C CYS A 78 3.49 8.63 0.26
N ALA A 79 3.22 9.26 -0.89
CA ALA A 79 3.82 8.89 -2.17
C ALA A 79 5.33 9.21 -2.24
N SER A 80 5.75 10.37 -1.74
CA SER A 80 7.15 10.81 -1.85
C SER A 80 8.11 10.06 -0.91
N LEU A 81 7.61 9.47 0.18
CA LEU A 81 8.40 8.72 1.16
C LEU A 81 8.31 7.21 1.01
N PHE A 82 7.55 6.75 0.01
CA PHE A 82 7.39 5.35 -0.29
C PHE A 82 8.76 4.66 -0.49
N GLY A 83 8.99 3.55 0.22
CA GLY A 83 10.22 2.76 0.15
C GLY A 83 11.49 3.48 0.65
N LYS A 84 11.37 4.64 1.30
CA LYS A 84 12.52 5.40 1.81
C LYS A 84 12.70 5.17 3.31
N ALA A 85 13.90 4.76 3.70
CA ALA A 85 14.32 4.77 5.09
C ALA A 85 14.60 6.21 5.54
N ILE A 86 13.93 6.65 6.60
CA ILE A 86 14.02 8.03 7.11
C ILE A 86 14.11 7.97 8.64
N SER A 87 15.00 8.78 9.21
CA SER A 87 15.12 8.93 10.66
C SER A 87 13.86 9.55 11.28
N THR A 88 13.64 9.30 12.58
CA THR A 88 12.51 9.87 13.33
C THR A 88 12.46 11.40 13.25
N SER A 89 13.62 12.08 13.35
CA SER A 89 13.70 13.54 13.20
C SER A 89 13.31 14.00 11.79
N GLY A 90 13.67 13.23 10.76
CA GLY A 90 13.26 13.49 9.37
C GLY A 90 11.75 13.34 9.16
N ILE A 91 11.09 12.45 9.89
CA ILE A 91 9.63 12.28 9.85
C ILE A 91 8.95 13.47 10.53
N LEU A 92 9.41 13.86 11.74
CA LEU A 92 8.87 15.02 12.47
C LEU A 92 8.98 16.32 11.67
N LYS A 93 10.11 16.56 11.00
CA LYS A 93 10.28 17.72 10.11
C LYS A 93 9.22 17.77 9.01
N ARG A 94 8.86 16.61 8.43
CA ARG A 94 7.85 16.53 7.37
C ARG A 94 6.44 16.75 7.89
N PHE A 95 6.10 16.24 9.07
CA PHE A 95 4.87 16.65 9.75
C PHE A 95 4.85 18.16 9.97
N GLY A 96 5.95 18.75 10.46
CA GLY A 96 6.09 20.20 10.60
C GLY A 96 5.83 20.96 9.30
N VAL A 97 6.32 20.46 8.16
CA VAL A 97 6.03 21.03 6.84
C VAL A 97 4.56 20.93 6.48
N ILE A 98 3.90 19.78 6.70
CA ILE A 98 2.46 19.61 6.46
C ILE A 98 1.66 20.64 7.28
N PHE A 99 1.95 20.76 8.58
CA PHE A 99 1.28 21.72 9.46
C PHE A 99 1.54 23.15 9.02
N LEU A 100 2.78 23.50 8.69
CA LEU A 100 3.13 24.84 8.24
C LEU A 100 2.37 25.23 6.97
N ILE A 101 2.39 24.39 5.94
CA ILE A 101 1.69 24.67 4.67
C ILE A 101 0.18 24.68 4.88
N GLY A 102 -0.37 23.66 5.56
CA GLY A 102 -1.82 23.52 5.77
C GLY A 102 -2.41 24.67 6.58
N LEU A 103 -1.75 25.09 7.67
CA LEU A 103 -2.19 26.23 8.48
C LEU A 103 -1.98 27.56 7.75
N SER A 104 -0.90 27.72 6.99
CA SER A 104 -0.68 28.94 6.19
C SER A 104 -1.78 29.10 5.13
N PHE A 105 -2.19 28.02 4.49
CA PHE A 105 -3.27 28.05 3.50
C PHE A 105 -4.64 28.32 4.14
N ALA A 106 -4.91 27.71 5.30
CA ALA A 106 -6.10 28.04 6.09
C ALA A 106 -6.13 29.52 6.52
N PHE A 107 -4.97 30.08 6.85
CA PHE A 107 -4.85 31.50 7.19
C PHE A 107 -5.11 32.41 5.98
N ILE A 108 -4.66 32.04 4.78
CA ILE A 108 -5.00 32.77 3.54
C ILE A 108 -6.52 32.80 3.34
N HIS A 109 -7.20 31.66 3.48
CA HIS A 109 -8.66 31.60 3.40
C HIS A 109 -9.37 32.48 4.43
N TYR A 110 -8.86 32.50 5.66
CA TYR A 110 -9.35 33.39 6.70
C TYR A 110 -9.17 34.88 6.33
N LEU A 111 -8.01 35.27 5.81
CA LEU A 111 -7.75 36.66 5.39
C LEU A 111 -8.71 37.11 4.29
N ILE A 112 -9.04 36.21 3.35
CA ILE A 112 -10.00 36.50 2.28
C ILE A 112 -11.43 36.58 2.82
N ALA A 113 -11.78 35.72 3.78
CA ALA A 113 -13.10 35.67 4.38
C ALA A 113 -13.40 36.84 5.32
N ARG A 114 -12.37 37.51 5.86
CA ARG A 114 -12.51 38.57 6.85
C ARG A 114 -13.18 39.81 6.25
N ASP A 115 -14.49 39.91 6.41
CA ASP A 115 -15.25 41.16 6.28
C ASP A 115 -15.81 41.53 7.66
N GLY A 116 -15.96 42.82 7.97
CA GLY A 116 -16.08 43.36 9.34
C GLY A 116 -17.18 42.80 10.27
N SER A 117 -18.07 41.93 9.78
CA SER A 117 -19.19 41.33 10.52
C SER A 117 -19.31 39.80 10.43
N ASN A 118 -18.52 39.11 9.59
CA ASN A 118 -18.59 37.66 9.47
C ASN A 118 -17.23 37.08 9.08
N SER A 119 -16.79 36.03 9.79
CA SER A 119 -15.49 35.40 9.57
C SER A 119 -15.58 33.96 9.07
N MET A 120 -16.79 33.50 8.72
CA MET A 120 -16.97 32.17 8.13
C MET A 120 -16.41 32.13 6.70
N ILE A 121 -15.53 31.19 6.42
CA ILE A 121 -14.80 30.97 5.17
C ILE A 121 -15.73 30.39 4.10
N PHE A 122 -16.35 29.24 4.35
CA PHE A 122 -17.18 28.50 3.38
C PHE A 122 -18.67 28.52 3.75
N TYR A 123 -19.18 29.71 4.08
CA TYR A 123 -20.59 29.91 4.44
C TYR A 123 -21.28 30.92 3.52
N ASN A 124 -22.56 30.72 3.26
CA ASN A 124 -23.33 31.50 2.27
C ASN A 124 -23.46 32.99 2.60
N THR A 125 -23.23 33.39 3.85
CA THR A 125 -23.23 34.79 4.28
C THR A 125 -21.93 35.52 3.95
N ASN A 126 -20.87 34.81 3.56
CA ASN A 126 -19.59 35.40 3.20
C ASN A 126 -19.59 35.87 1.74
N LYS A 127 -19.36 37.17 1.52
CA LYS A 127 -19.29 37.77 0.18
C LYS A 127 -18.14 37.21 -0.68
N ASN A 128 -17.05 36.81 -0.03
CA ASN A 128 -15.83 36.33 -0.68
C ASN A 128 -15.77 34.80 -0.80
N ILE A 129 -16.87 34.09 -0.51
CA ILE A 129 -16.90 32.63 -0.56
C ILE A 129 -16.51 32.09 -1.95
N LEU A 130 -16.96 32.70 -3.05
CA LEU A 130 -16.60 32.25 -4.39
C LEU A 130 -15.09 32.35 -4.64
N ILE A 131 -14.43 33.38 -4.11
CA ILE A 131 -12.98 33.54 -4.20
C ILE A 131 -12.29 32.41 -3.42
N ASN A 132 -12.75 32.13 -2.19
CA ASN A 132 -12.25 31.02 -1.39
C ASN A 132 -12.44 29.67 -2.08
N ILE A 133 -13.60 29.43 -2.69
CA ILE A 133 -13.87 28.17 -3.42
C ILE A 133 -12.91 28.02 -4.61
N TRP A 134 -12.72 29.06 -5.41
CA TRP A 134 -11.79 29.00 -6.54
C TRP A 134 -10.35 28.73 -6.11
N ILE A 135 -9.90 29.38 -5.04
CA ILE A 135 -8.56 29.18 -4.48
C ILE A 135 -8.39 27.74 -3.98
N GLN A 136 -9.41 27.18 -3.32
CA GLN A 136 -9.39 25.80 -2.87
C GLN A 136 -9.33 24.83 -4.06
N ILE A 137 -10.11 25.05 -5.13
CA ILE A 137 -10.07 24.20 -6.34
C ILE A 137 -8.67 24.23 -6.97
N VAL A 138 -8.06 25.41 -7.11
CA VAL A 138 -6.69 25.53 -7.66
C VAL A 138 -5.68 24.80 -6.78
N TYR A 139 -5.81 24.92 -5.46
CA TYR A 139 -4.97 24.21 -4.50
C TYR A 139 -5.12 22.69 -4.62
N ASN A 140 -6.36 22.19 -4.65
CA ASN A 140 -6.67 20.78 -4.82
C ASN A 140 -6.04 20.21 -6.10
N LEU A 141 -6.23 20.88 -7.24
CA LEU A 141 -5.68 20.45 -8.53
C LEU A 141 -4.15 20.48 -8.53
N THR A 142 -3.55 21.49 -7.90
CA THR A 142 -2.09 21.61 -7.78
C THR A 142 -1.53 20.46 -6.95
N LEU A 143 -2.11 20.20 -5.77
CA LEU A 143 -1.70 19.10 -4.91
C LEU A 143 -1.93 17.74 -5.56
N PHE A 144 -3.05 17.57 -6.28
CA PHE A 144 -3.32 16.36 -7.04
C PHE A 144 -2.26 16.11 -8.12
N GLY A 145 -1.88 17.14 -8.87
CA GLY A 145 -0.79 17.06 -9.85
C GLY A 145 0.55 16.67 -9.22
N VAL A 146 0.88 17.26 -8.07
CA VAL A 146 2.10 16.91 -7.29
C VAL A 146 2.03 15.47 -6.78
N PHE A 147 0.87 15.02 -6.29
CA PHE A 147 0.65 13.64 -5.87
C PHE A 147 0.87 12.66 -7.03
N LEU A 148 0.24 12.90 -8.19
CA LEU A 148 0.42 12.06 -9.39
C LEU A 148 1.87 12.01 -9.84
N TYR A 149 2.58 13.14 -9.78
CA TYR A 149 4.01 13.18 -10.08
C TYR A 149 4.83 12.26 -9.17
N PHE A 150 4.60 12.28 -7.85
CA PHE A 150 5.30 11.38 -6.93
C PHE A 150 4.85 9.94 -7.09
N LEU A 151 3.56 9.69 -7.33
CA LEU A 151 3.00 8.35 -7.55
C LEU A 151 3.65 7.64 -8.74
N ASN A 152 3.89 8.38 -9.84
CA ASN A 152 4.56 7.86 -11.03
C ASN A 152 6.04 7.53 -10.79
N LYS A 153 6.69 8.18 -9.81
CA LYS A 153 8.10 7.93 -9.43
C LYS A 153 8.29 6.76 -8.48
N ILE A 154 7.21 6.10 -8.03
CA ILE A 154 7.31 4.94 -7.16
C ILE A 154 7.84 3.73 -7.94
N GLU A 155 9.09 3.35 -7.69
CA GLU A 155 9.75 2.14 -8.18
C GLU A 155 9.24 0.91 -7.40
N ILE A 156 8.51 0.03 -8.09
CA ILE A 156 7.89 -1.19 -7.50
C ILE A 156 8.96 -2.20 -7.06
N THR A 157 10.17 -2.13 -7.61
CA THR A 157 11.25 -3.12 -7.41
C THR A 157 12.04 -2.95 -6.11
N LYS A 158 11.89 -1.83 -5.39
CA LYS A 158 12.65 -1.52 -4.17
C LYS A 158 11.90 -1.81 -2.85
N GLY A 159 10.68 -2.32 -2.93
CA GLY A 159 9.89 -2.67 -1.75
C GLY A 159 10.21 -4.06 -1.20
N ASN A 160 10.26 -4.19 0.13
CA ASN A 160 10.14 -5.50 0.79
C ASN A 160 8.80 -6.14 0.38
N GLU A 161 8.74 -7.48 0.37
CA GLU A 161 7.74 -8.41 -0.23
C GLU A 161 6.23 -8.10 -0.09
N LEU A 162 5.83 -7.03 0.58
CA LEU A 162 4.45 -6.57 0.78
C LEU A 162 3.91 -5.67 -0.34
N PHE A 163 4.75 -5.29 -1.32
CA PHE A 163 4.34 -4.43 -2.43
C PHE A 163 4.09 -5.24 -3.70
N ASP A 164 2.95 -5.95 -3.72
CA ASP A 164 2.39 -6.40 -4.97
C ASP A 164 1.84 -5.21 -5.78
N GLY A 165 1.64 -5.38 -7.09
CA GLY A 165 1.02 -4.34 -7.92
C GLY A 165 -0.38 -3.93 -7.42
N VAL A 166 -1.03 -4.77 -6.62
CA VAL A 166 -2.38 -4.57 -6.07
C VAL A 166 -2.36 -3.50 -4.97
N TYR A 167 -1.38 -3.51 -4.06
CA TYR A 167 -1.23 -2.46 -3.05
C TYR A 167 -1.12 -1.08 -3.68
N LYS A 168 -0.24 -0.93 -4.67
CA LYS A 168 -0.06 0.34 -5.39
C LYS A 168 -1.36 0.76 -6.06
N GLN A 169 -2.11 -0.17 -6.64
CA GLN A 169 -3.43 0.12 -7.23
C GLN A 169 -4.42 0.61 -6.17
N VAL A 170 -4.59 -0.09 -5.05
CA VAL A 170 -5.51 0.30 -3.97
C VAL A 170 -5.14 1.66 -3.38
N PHE A 171 -3.84 1.88 -3.12
CA PHE A 171 -3.30 3.16 -2.66
C PHE A 171 -3.60 4.29 -3.68
N SER A 172 -3.36 4.04 -4.97
CA SER A 172 -3.62 5.02 -6.02
C SER A 172 -5.10 5.35 -6.12
N VAL A 173 -5.97 4.34 -6.15
CA VAL A 173 -7.42 4.50 -6.23
C VAL A 173 -7.94 5.33 -5.07
N LEU A 174 -7.52 5.03 -3.84
CA LEU A 174 -7.95 5.77 -2.65
C LEU A 174 -7.69 7.27 -2.78
N PHE A 175 -6.46 7.65 -3.11
CA PHE A 175 -6.09 9.07 -3.14
C PHE A 175 -6.57 9.79 -4.41
N ILE A 176 -6.63 9.11 -5.56
CA ILE A 176 -7.24 9.68 -6.77
C ILE A 176 -8.72 9.97 -6.51
N VAL A 177 -9.46 9.01 -5.93
CA VAL A 177 -10.87 9.20 -5.59
C VAL A 177 -11.03 10.32 -4.58
N TYR A 178 -10.16 10.40 -3.56
CA TYR A 178 -10.18 11.49 -2.58
C TYR A 178 -10.09 12.89 -3.23
N TYR A 179 -9.06 13.14 -4.06
CA TYR A 179 -8.91 14.43 -4.74
C TYR A 179 -10.08 14.75 -5.68
N ILE A 180 -10.62 13.73 -6.38
CA ILE A 180 -11.78 13.90 -7.27
C ILE A 180 -13.01 14.28 -6.45
N LEU A 181 -13.33 13.55 -5.38
CA LEU A 181 -14.51 13.81 -4.55
C LEU A 181 -14.44 15.19 -3.88
N ASP A 182 -13.27 15.57 -3.38
CA ASP A 182 -13.09 16.90 -2.77
C ASP A 182 -13.24 18.02 -3.81
N THR A 183 -12.64 17.88 -4.99
CA THR A 183 -12.84 18.85 -6.08
C THR A 183 -14.29 18.92 -6.54
N LEU A 184 -14.99 17.78 -6.64
CA LEU A 184 -16.41 17.72 -6.99
C LEU A 184 -17.29 18.42 -5.96
N PHE A 185 -16.97 18.33 -4.67
CA PHE A 185 -17.68 19.04 -3.62
C PHE A 185 -17.61 20.56 -3.84
N PHE A 186 -16.41 21.11 -4.08
CA PHE A 186 -16.24 22.55 -4.32
C PHE A 186 -16.86 23.02 -5.64
N VAL A 187 -16.75 22.23 -6.71
CA VAL A 187 -17.45 22.52 -7.98
C VAL A 187 -18.96 22.50 -7.78
N GLY A 188 -19.48 21.52 -7.03
CA GLY A 188 -20.88 21.48 -6.62
C GLY A 188 -21.29 22.76 -5.91
N LEU A 189 -20.53 23.18 -4.89
CA LEU A 189 -20.74 24.41 -4.13
C LEU A 189 -20.90 25.64 -5.03
N ILE A 190 -20.10 25.79 -6.10
CA ILE A 190 -20.25 26.88 -7.08
C ILE A 190 -21.62 26.84 -7.76
N LEU A 191 -22.03 25.66 -8.26
CA LEU A 191 -23.24 25.51 -9.08
C LEU A 191 -24.53 25.80 -8.29
N ILE A 192 -24.52 25.52 -7.00
CA ILE A 192 -25.70 25.58 -6.13
C ILE A 192 -25.62 26.68 -5.07
N PHE A 193 -24.61 27.55 -5.11
CA PHE A 193 -24.36 28.59 -4.10
C PHE A 193 -25.59 29.46 -3.80
N ASN A 194 -26.37 29.81 -4.82
CA ASN A 194 -27.57 30.65 -4.70
C ASN A 194 -28.85 29.85 -4.39
N ASN A 195 -28.77 28.53 -4.26
CA ASN A 195 -29.92 27.66 -4.06
C ASN A 195 -29.80 26.88 -2.75
N VAL A 196 -30.53 27.33 -1.72
CA VAL A 196 -30.54 26.71 -0.38
C VAL A 196 -30.92 25.24 -0.41
N ALA A 197 -31.86 24.84 -1.28
CA ALA A 197 -32.24 23.43 -1.43
C ALA A 197 -31.11 22.61 -2.06
N GLY A 198 -30.39 23.20 -3.01
CA GLY A 198 -29.16 22.63 -3.57
C GLY A 198 -28.10 22.41 -2.51
N ILE A 199 -27.85 23.39 -1.63
CA ILE A 199 -26.83 23.31 -0.55
C ILE A 199 -27.13 22.13 0.37
N LYS A 200 -28.39 21.95 0.78
CA LYS A 200 -28.80 20.79 1.59
C LYS A 200 -28.56 19.46 0.88
N ALA A 201 -28.87 19.38 -0.42
CA ALA A 201 -28.61 18.18 -1.21
C ALA A 201 -27.11 17.87 -1.32
N LEU A 202 -26.26 18.89 -1.46
CA LEU A 202 -24.81 18.72 -1.48
C LEU A 202 -24.27 18.18 -0.16
N TYR A 203 -24.75 18.67 0.99
CA TYR A 203 -24.36 18.11 2.30
C TYR A 203 -24.73 16.62 2.44
N HIS A 204 -25.90 16.20 1.93
CA HIS A 204 -26.25 14.79 1.91
C HIS A 204 -25.33 13.96 0.99
N LEU A 205 -24.94 14.53 -0.15
CA LEU A 205 -23.98 13.90 -1.05
C LEU A 205 -22.60 13.73 -0.38
N THR A 206 -22.17 14.71 0.43
CA THR A 206 -20.92 14.63 1.19
C THR A 206 -20.91 13.44 2.16
N HIS A 207 -22.04 13.08 2.77
CA HIS A 207 -22.10 11.87 3.60
C HIS A 207 -21.87 10.59 2.78
N VAL A 208 -22.32 10.55 1.53
CA VAL A 208 -22.05 9.42 0.61
C VAL A 208 -20.58 9.39 0.23
N PHE A 209 -19.99 10.55 -0.10
CA PHE A 209 -18.56 10.66 -0.39
C PHE A 209 -17.72 10.20 0.79
N ASN A 210 -18.10 10.59 2.01
CA ASN A 210 -17.40 10.16 3.22
C ASN A 210 -17.52 8.65 3.44
N LEU A 211 -18.67 8.03 3.14
CA LEU A 211 -18.82 6.57 3.21
C LEU A 211 -17.88 5.87 2.22
N ILE A 212 -17.83 6.33 0.96
CA ILE A 212 -16.92 5.79 -0.07
C ILE A 212 -15.48 5.87 0.43
N MET A 213 -15.06 7.03 0.94
CA MET A 213 -13.73 7.24 1.47
C MET A 213 -13.40 6.32 2.64
N THR A 214 -14.32 6.13 3.58
CA THR A 214 -14.11 5.22 4.71
C THR A 214 -13.91 3.77 4.25
N LEU A 215 -14.70 3.29 3.29
CA LEU A 215 -14.55 1.94 2.75
C LEU A 215 -13.20 1.75 2.06
N LEU A 216 -12.73 2.77 1.34
CA LEU A 216 -11.40 2.77 0.73
C LEU A 216 -10.30 2.75 1.80
N ILE A 217 -10.42 3.55 2.87
CA ILE A 217 -9.44 3.58 3.97
C ILE A 217 -9.35 2.21 4.65
N ILE A 218 -10.48 1.57 4.95
CA ILE A 218 -10.51 0.21 5.53
C ILE A 218 -9.83 -0.77 4.57
N THR A 219 -10.16 -0.70 3.28
CA THR A 219 -9.55 -1.55 2.26
C THR A 219 -8.03 -1.38 2.26
N LEU A 220 -7.53 -0.14 2.21
CA LEU A 220 -6.10 0.13 2.27
C LEU A 220 -5.48 -0.37 3.58
N ALA A 221 -6.15 -0.21 4.72
CA ALA A 221 -5.66 -0.72 6.01
C ALA A 221 -5.52 -2.24 6.01
N ILE A 222 -6.45 -2.96 5.38
CA ILE A 222 -6.39 -4.41 5.23
C ILE A 222 -5.18 -4.81 4.38
N TYR A 223 -4.98 -4.16 3.23
CA TYR A 223 -3.84 -4.43 2.35
C TYR A 223 -2.49 -4.03 2.97
N THR A 224 -2.44 -2.96 3.78
CA THR A 224 -1.19 -2.49 4.42
C THR A 224 -0.79 -3.38 5.60
N ASN A 225 -1.76 -3.77 6.44
CA ASN A 225 -1.48 -4.35 7.77
C ASN A 225 -1.96 -5.78 7.95
N TRP A 226 -3.11 -6.13 7.38
CA TRP A 226 -3.80 -7.37 7.74
C TRP A 226 -3.54 -8.51 6.77
N LEU A 227 -3.24 -8.25 5.50
CA LEU A 227 -2.87 -9.33 4.58
C LEU A 227 -1.66 -10.10 5.10
N PHE A 228 -0.61 -9.39 5.56
CA PHE A 228 0.55 -9.99 6.24
C PHE A 228 0.18 -10.78 7.50
N LEU A 229 -0.61 -10.18 8.39
CA LEU A 229 -1.05 -10.82 9.64
C LEU A 229 -1.92 -12.04 9.36
N ILE A 230 -2.83 -11.97 8.39
CA ILE A 230 -3.70 -13.08 7.97
C ILE A 230 -2.86 -14.18 7.33
N THR A 231 -1.86 -13.88 6.49
CA THR A 231 -0.93 -14.91 6.00
C THR A 231 -0.11 -15.53 7.13
N LYS A 232 0.36 -14.74 8.10
CA LYS A 232 1.13 -15.24 9.25
C LYS A 232 0.28 -16.02 10.26
N VAL A 233 -0.98 -15.64 10.42
CA VAL A 233 -1.97 -16.35 11.22
C VAL A 233 -2.38 -17.62 10.49
N LYS A 234 -2.64 -17.57 9.19
CA LYS A 234 -2.91 -18.76 8.35
C LYS A 234 -1.74 -19.74 8.36
N SER A 235 -0.49 -19.26 8.32
CA SER A 235 0.69 -20.12 8.44
C SER A 235 0.87 -20.70 9.85
N LYS A 236 0.39 -20.01 10.90
CA LYS A 236 0.35 -20.54 12.29
C LYS A 236 -0.83 -21.47 12.55
N TRP A 237 -1.97 -21.25 11.87
CA TRP A 237 -3.20 -22.04 11.95
C TRP A 237 -3.12 -23.30 11.11
N GLN A 238 -2.36 -23.25 10.02
CA GLN A 238 -1.65 -24.41 9.50
C GLN A 238 -0.56 -24.80 10.50
N LYS A 239 -0.98 -25.19 11.72
CA LYS A 239 -0.20 -26.16 12.47
C LYS A 239 0.00 -27.30 11.50
N GLU A 240 1.25 -27.49 11.14
CA GLU A 240 1.79 -28.64 10.47
C GLU A 240 0.99 -29.88 10.94
N GLU A 241 0.26 -30.52 10.02
CA GLU A 241 0.31 -31.98 10.04
C GLU A 241 1.80 -32.31 10.19
N PRO A 242 2.20 -33.19 11.11
CA PRO A 242 3.59 -33.49 11.32
C PRO A 242 4.11 -34.09 10.02
N LYS A 243 4.65 -33.24 9.14
CA LYS A 243 5.74 -33.62 8.30
C LYS A 243 6.79 -34.00 9.31
N GLU A 244 7.02 -35.31 9.40
CA GLU A 244 8.12 -35.88 10.15
C GLU A 244 9.27 -34.88 10.10
N VAL A 245 9.66 -34.42 11.29
CA VAL A 245 10.91 -33.74 11.49
C VAL A 245 11.96 -34.74 11.02
N LEU A 246 12.29 -34.68 9.73
CA LEU A 246 13.54 -35.17 9.20
C LEU A 246 14.58 -34.43 10.01
N ASN A 247 15.10 -35.13 11.01
CA ASN A 247 16.15 -34.69 11.91
C ASN A 247 17.08 -33.69 11.22
N GLU A 248 17.16 -32.48 11.80
CA GLU A 248 18.21 -31.49 11.54
C GLU A 248 19.59 -32.06 11.92
N LYS A 249 20.06 -33.03 11.14
CA LYS A 249 21.44 -33.48 11.12
C LYS A 249 21.89 -33.54 9.67
N ASN A 250 22.72 -32.57 9.30
CA ASN A 250 23.52 -32.49 8.07
C ASN A 250 22.80 -32.14 6.77
N HIS A 251 22.18 -30.95 6.68
CA HIS A 251 22.20 -30.24 5.41
C HIS A 251 23.43 -29.33 5.40
N ASN A 252 24.52 -29.85 4.82
CA ASN A 252 25.55 -28.99 4.25
C ASN A 252 24.83 -27.98 3.37
N ILE A 253 24.87 -26.70 3.72
CA ILE A 253 24.39 -25.64 2.83
C ILE A 253 25.29 -25.71 1.60
N TRP A 254 24.75 -26.19 0.49
CA TRP A 254 25.49 -26.21 -0.76
C TRP A 254 25.52 -24.78 -1.28
N CYS A 255 26.69 -24.15 -1.22
CA CYS A 255 26.91 -22.85 -1.84
C CYS A 255 27.43 -23.08 -3.25
N LEU A 256 26.66 -22.66 -4.26
CA LEU A 256 27.11 -22.70 -5.64
C LEU A 256 28.22 -21.66 -5.80
N LYS A 257 29.45 -22.08 -6.14
CA LYS A 257 30.52 -21.14 -6.49
C LYS A 257 30.13 -20.35 -7.75
N ASP A 258 30.53 -19.09 -7.79
CA ASP A 258 30.34 -18.25 -8.98
C ASP A 258 31.02 -18.90 -10.19
N ASP A 259 30.27 -19.04 -11.27
CA ASP A 259 30.70 -19.65 -12.53
C ASP A 259 30.98 -18.62 -13.61
N ASP A 260 31.00 -17.32 -13.29
CA ASP A 260 31.15 -16.22 -14.24
C ASP A 260 30.13 -16.29 -15.40
N GLY A 261 28.95 -16.87 -15.15
CA GLY A 261 27.91 -17.07 -16.17
C GLY A 261 28.20 -18.17 -17.21
N LYS A 262 29.13 -19.10 -16.92
CA LYS A 262 29.45 -20.23 -17.80
C LYS A 262 28.35 -21.28 -17.87
N VAL A 263 27.56 -21.48 -16.81
CA VAL A 263 26.49 -22.48 -16.81
C VAL A 263 25.20 -21.92 -17.42
N LYS A 264 24.87 -22.39 -18.62
CA LYS A 264 23.60 -22.08 -19.31
C LYS A 264 22.76 -23.33 -19.59
N SER A 265 23.37 -24.51 -19.55
CA SER A 265 22.73 -25.79 -19.81
C SER A 265 23.17 -26.87 -18.81
N TRP A 266 22.46 -27.99 -18.80
CA TRP A 266 22.84 -29.16 -17.98
C TRP A 266 24.25 -29.68 -18.30
N ASN A 267 24.68 -29.63 -19.57
CA ASN A 267 26.01 -30.07 -19.95
C ASN A 267 27.09 -29.13 -19.39
N ASP A 268 26.81 -27.83 -19.36
CA ASP A 268 27.73 -26.84 -18.79
C ASP A 268 27.82 -27.04 -17.27
N PHE A 269 26.68 -27.28 -16.61
CA PHE A 269 26.65 -27.57 -15.16
C PHE A 269 27.52 -28.78 -14.82
N LYS A 270 27.40 -29.87 -15.59
CA LYS A 270 28.28 -31.04 -15.42
C LYS A 270 29.73 -30.68 -15.62
N THR A 271 30.07 -29.96 -16.68
CA THR A 271 31.47 -29.62 -16.99
C THR A 271 32.08 -28.74 -15.90
N CYS A 272 31.32 -27.77 -15.38
CA CYS A 272 31.79 -26.84 -14.36
C CYS A 272 31.88 -27.45 -12.96
N TYR A 273 31.02 -28.43 -12.62
CA TYR A 273 30.86 -28.89 -11.24
C TYR A 273 30.97 -30.41 -11.03
N VAL A 274 31.45 -31.18 -12.02
CA VAL A 274 31.57 -32.65 -11.89
C VAL A 274 32.42 -33.09 -10.70
N GLU A 275 33.51 -32.39 -10.41
CA GLU A 275 34.40 -32.74 -9.29
C GLU A 275 33.82 -32.33 -7.93
N GLU A 276 33.04 -31.25 -7.88
CA GLU A 276 32.53 -30.68 -6.63
C GLU A 276 31.18 -31.30 -6.21
N TYR A 277 30.31 -31.63 -7.17
CA TYR A 277 28.95 -32.13 -6.92
C TYR A 277 28.66 -33.42 -7.68
N LYS A 278 29.63 -34.34 -7.72
CA LYS A 278 29.51 -35.63 -8.40
C LYS A 278 28.24 -36.41 -8.01
N ASP A 279 27.94 -36.47 -6.72
CA ASP A 279 26.79 -37.22 -6.20
C ASP A 279 25.46 -36.60 -6.65
N LEU A 280 25.35 -35.27 -6.65
CA LEU A 280 24.20 -34.55 -7.20
C LEU A 280 24.00 -34.90 -8.67
N ILE A 281 25.08 -34.86 -9.44
CA ILE A 281 25.03 -35.10 -10.88
C ILE A 281 24.57 -36.53 -11.16
N LEU A 282 25.07 -37.50 -10.40
CA LEU A 282 24.63 -38.89 -10.53
C LEU A 282 23.14 -39.07 -10.20
N VAL A 283 22.66 -38.45 -9.11
CA VAL A 283 21.25 -38.49 -8.71
C VAL A 283 20.35 -37.87 -9.79
N VAL A 284 20.73 -36.70 -10.32
CA VAL A 284 19.96 -36.02 -11.36
C VAL A 284 20.03 -36.75 -12.71
N GLU A 285 21.15 -37.41 -13.03
CA GLU A 285 21.24 -38.20 -14.27
C GLU A 285 20.30 -39.39 -14.26
N GLN A 286 20.11 -40.06 -13.11
CA GLN A 286 19.18 -41.20 -12.94
C GLN A 286 17.71 -40.84 -13.16
N LEU A 287 17.36 -39.54 -13.19
CA LEU A 287 16.02 -39.07 -13.50
C LEU A 287 15.81 -38.97 -15.02
N ASP A 288 15.79 -40.11 -15.71
CA ASP A 288 15.74 -40.20 -17.18
C ASP A 288 14.50 -39.56 -17.82
N PHE A 289 13.42 -39.42 -17.04
CA PHE A 289 12.18 -38.77 -17.48
C PHE A 289 12.26 -37.23 -17.51
N LEU A 290 13.35 -36.64 -17.00
CA LEU A 290 13.59 -35.21 -17.04
C LEU A 290 14.34 -34.80 -18.31
N THR A 291 13.89 -33.72 -18.94
CA THR A 291 14.60 -33.08 -20.04
C THR A 291 15.90 -32.44 -19.54
N LYS A 292 16.84 -32.12 -20.46
CA LYS A 292 18.09 -31.41 -20.10
C LYS A 292 17.82 -30.12 -19.32
N THR A 293 16.80 -29.36 -19.70
CA THR A 293 16.43 -28.15 -18.96
C THR A 293 15.96 -28.51 -17.55
N GLU A 294 15.04 -29.47 -17.40
CA GLU A 294 14.55 -29.86 -16.07
C GLU A 294 15.65 -30.46 -15.18
N LYS A 295 16.61 -31.21 -15.76
CA LYS A 295 17.80 -31.70 -15.06
C LYS A 295 18.64 -30.54 -14.50
N LEU A 296 18.82 -29.45 -15.26
CA LEU A 296 19.48 -28.26 -14.76
C LEU A 296 18.75 -27.64 -13.56
N TYR A 297 17.42 -27.51 -13.62
CA TYR A 297 16.64 -26.97 -12.50
C TYR A 297 16.62 -27.89 -11.28
N ALA A 298 16.60 -29.21 -11.49
CA ALA A 298 16.75 -30.19 -10.41
C ALA A 298 18.13 -30.06 -9.75
N ALA A 299 19.18 -29.90 -10.54
CA ALA A 299 20.52 -29.68 -10.00
C ALA A 299 20.66 -28.36 -9.23
N LEU A 300 19.89 -27.33 -9.57
CA LEU A 300 19.97 -26.03 -8.90
C LEU A 300 19.13 -25.92 -7.61
N GLN A 301 18.13 -26.78 -7.43
CA GLN A 301 17.24 -26.76 -6.27
C GLN A 301 17.97 -26.88 -4.90
N PRO A 302 19.00 -27.74 -4.72
CA PRO A 302 19.72 -27.86 -3.44
C PRO A 302 20.47 -26.61 -3.01
N PHE A 303 20.79 -25.71 -3.94
CA PHE A 303 21.56 -24.49 -3.67
C PHE A 303 20.69 -23.32 -3.18
N ASN A 304 19.36 -23.50 -3.18
CA ASN A 304 18.38 -22.52 -2.68
C ASN A 304 18.57 -21.09 -3.22
N LEU A 305 18.95 -20.97 -4.50
CA LEU A 305 19.14 -19.68 -5.17
C LEU A 305 17.79 -18.99 -5.40
N SER A 306 17.75 -17.66 -5.24
CA SER A 306 16.50 -16.93 -5.47
C SER A 306 16.10 -17.01 -6.95
N HIS A 307 14.79 -17.06 -7.22
CA HIS A 307 14.29 -17.08 -8.60
C HIS A 307 14.70 -15.83 -9.40
N LYS A 308 14.94 -14.71 -8.73
CA LYS A 308 15.43 -13.47 -9.36
C LYS A 308 16.88 -13.63 -9.82
N ASP A 309 17.73 -14.25 -9.00
CA ASP A 309 19.13 -14.49 -9.34
C ASP A 309 19.25 -15.49 -10.50
N LEU A 310 18.42 -16.53 -10.48
CA LEU A 310 18.34 -17.48 -11.60
C LEU A 310 17.83 -16.83 -12.89
N ALA A 311 16.82 -15.96 -12.80
CA ALA A 311 16.30 -15.22 -13.95
C ALA A 311 17.37 -14.31 -14.57
N ALA A 312 18.15 -13.62 -13.73
CA ALA A 312 19.27 -12.80 -14.16
C ALA A 312 20.39 -13.67 -14.78
N LYS A 313 20.77 -14.76 -14.11
CA LYS A 313 21.82 -15.69 -14.58
C LYS A 313 21.52 -16.29 -15.95
N PHE A 314 20.27 -16.69 -16.18
CA PHE A 314 19.86 -17.29 -17.45
C PHE A 314 19.37 -16.29 -18.49
N ASN A 315 19.31 -15.00 -18.16
CA ASN A 315 18.74 -13.95 -19.00
C ASN A 315 17.33 -14.30 -19.50
N VAL A 316 16.45 -14.73 -18.59
CA VAL A 316 15.05 -15.11 -18.87
C VAL A 316 14.10 -14.42 -17.90
N SER A 317 12.80 -14.43 -18.21
CA SER A 317 11.78 -13.88 -17.31
C SER A 317 11.64 -14.68 -16.01
N LEU A 318 11.27 -14.01 -14.92
CA LEU A 318 10.95 -14.67 -13.63
C LEU A 318 9.88 -15.77 -13.80
N ARG A 319 8.85 -15.48 -14.63
CA ARG A 319 7.78 -16.44 -14.94
C ARG A 319 8.31 -17.71 -15.60
N THR A 320 9.35 -17.60 -16.43
CA THR A 320 10.01 -18.75 -17.06
C THR A 320 10.66 -19.65 -16.01
N ILE A 321 11.36 -19.05 -15.03
CA ILE A 321 11.98 -19.78 -13.91
C ILE A 321 10.91 -20.53 -13.09
N GLU A 322 9.85 -19.84 -12.68
CA GLU A 322 8.75 -20.42 -11.90
C GLU A 322 8.05 -21.57 -12.64
N THR A 323 7.82 -21.38 -13.95
CA THR A 323 7.18 -22.41 -14.79
C THR A 323 8.06 -23.67 -14.88
N ASN A 324 9.38 -23.53 -14.98
CA ASN A 324 10.29 -24.66 -15.06
C ASN A 324 10.36 -25.44 -13.73
N PHE A 325 10.43 -24.76 -12.59
CA PHE A 325 10.33 -25.42 -11.28
C PHE A 325 8.97 -26.07 -11.04
N TYR A 326 7.88 -25.47 -11.52
CA TYR A 326 6.56 -26.09 -11.47
C TYR A 326 6.50 -27.37 -12.30
N ARG A 327 6.98 -27.34 -13.56
CA ARG A 327 7.02 -28.52 -14.44
C ARG A 327 7.85 -29.65 -13.85
N LEU A 328 9.01 -29.33 -13.28
CA LEU A 328 9.86 -30.28 -12.57
C LEU A 328 9.07 -30.99 -11.46
N ARG A 329 8.45 -30.24 -10.53
CA ARG A 329 7.66 -30.81 -9.41
C ARG A 329 6.51 -31.68 -9.89
N VAL A 330 5.79 -31.25 -10.94
CA VAL A 330 4.70 -32.04 -11.52
C VAL A 330 5.21 -33.37 -12.09
N LYS A 331 6.36 -33.37 -12.78
CA LYS A 331 6.95 -34.60 -13.31
C LYS A 331 7.46 -35.53 -12.22
N LEU A 332 8.16 -35.00 -11.21
CA LEU A 332 8.61 -35.77 -10.05
C LEU A 332 7.42 -36.45 -9.37
N ARG A 333 6.34 -35.70 -9.09
CA ARG A 333 5.12 -36.24 -8.48
C ARG A 333 4.46 -37.32 -9.35
N LYS A 334 4.39 -37.12 -10.67
CA LYS A 334 3.81 -38.10 -11.60
C LYS A 334 4.57 -39.42 -11.60
N GLN A 335 5.88 -39.38 -11.33
CA GLN A 335 6.74 -40.55 -11.29
C GLN A 335 6.96 -41.08 -9.85
N ASN A 336 6.14 -40.64 -8.89
CA ASN A 336 6.24 -41.01 -7.46
C ASN A 336 7.56 -40.63 -6.79
N TYR A 337 8.23 -39.58 -7.22
CA TYR A 337 9.42 -39.05 -6.54
C TYR A 337 9.06 -37.97 -5.51
N ILE A 338 9.91 -37.80 -4.49
CA ILE A 338 9.92 -36.61 -3.64
C ILE A 338 10.28 -35.39 -4.48
N GLU A 339 9.58 -34.27 -4.26
CA GLU A 339 9.72 -33.04 -5.05
C GLU A 339 11.01 -32.26 -4.74
N ASP A 340 11.66 -32.60 -3.63
CA ASP A 340 12.91 -32.02 -3.14
C ASP A 340 14.07 -33.03 -3.25
N TYR A 341 15.28 -32.51 -3.44
CA TYR A 341 16.50 -33.31 -3.39
C TYR A 341 16.58 -34.04 -2.03
N PRO A 342 16.97 -35.33 -1.97
CA PRO A 342 17.66 -36.12 -3.00
C PRO A 342 16.77 -36.87 -4.00
N TYR A 343 15.51 -36.46 -4.21
CA TYR A 343 14.62 -37.07 -5.20
C TYR A 343 14.52 -38.59 -5.05
N LYS A 344 14.16 -39.06 -3.85
CA LYS A 344 13.90 -40.48 -3.62
C LYS A 344 12.52 -40.87 -4.13
N SER A 345 12.39 -42.09 -4.64
CA SER A 345 11.07 -42.68 -4.91
C SER A 345 10.30 -42.82 -3.59
N LYS A 346 9.02 -42.49 -3.62
CA LYS A 346 8.04 -42.79 -2.58
C LYS A 346 7.53 -44.18 -2.90
N GLU A 347 8.05 -45.19 -2.20
CA GLU A 347 7.52 -46.55 -2.24
C GLU A 347 6.07 -46.61 -1.76
#